data_AF-A0A151Y0B1-F1
#
_entry.id   AF-A0A151Y0B1-F1
#
_cell.length_a   1.000
_cell.length_b   1.000
_cell.length_c   1.000
_cell.angle_alpha   90.00
_cell.angle_beta   90.00
_cell.angle_gamma   90.00
#
_symmetry.space_group_name_H-M   'P 1'
#
loop_
_entity.id
_entity.type
_entity.pdbx_description
1 polymer ?
#
loop_
_entity_poly.entity_id
_entity_poly.type
_entity_poly.pdbx_seq_one_letter_code
_entity_poly.pdbx_strand_id
1 'polypeptide(L)'
;MSTAELNDDIIKIFIESKLVECDGFTLVGSYLEKSFNGYIVVFKAENRQLLLHSIKDNKNLKSINLVDMKACKCIEFSIKSYNIFKECLSEIKKNH
;
A
#
# COMPACT_ATOMS: atom_id res chain seq x y z
N MET A 1 17.37 -12.09 9.44
CA MET A 1 16.76 -10.96 8.74
C MET A 1 17.88 -10.14 8.11
N SER A 2 17.85 -9.96 6.79
CA SER A 2 18.78 -9.12 6.05
C SER A 2 18.40 -7.64 6.15
N THR A 3 19.33 -6.74 5.83
CA THR A 3 19.03 -5.29 5.75
C THR A 3 17.90 -5.00 4.75
N ALA A 4 17.82 -5.76 3.66
CA ALA A 4 16.78 -5.60 2.66
C ALA A 4 15.40 -6.00 3.23
N GLU A 5 15.33 -7.13 3.94
CA GLU A 5 14.10 -7.58 4.61
C GLU A 5 13.63 -6.56 5.67
N LEU A 6 14.56 -6.04 6.48
CA LEU A 6 14.24 -5.02 7.48
C LEU A 6 13.70 -3.72 6.83
N ASN A 7 14.28 -3.31 5.71
CA ASN A 7 13.82 -2.13 4.98
C ASN A 7 12.41 -2.35 4.41
N ASP A 8 12.15 -3.52 3.83
CA ASP A 8 10.85 -3.89 3.28
C ASP A 8 9.77 -3.86 4.38
N ASP A 9 10.08 -4.38 5.58
CA ASP A 9 9.20 -4.35 6.74
C ASP A 9 8.93 -2.92 7.24
N ILE A 10 9.97 -2.07 7.34
CA ILE A 10 9.81 -0.66 7.71
C ILE A 10 8.89 0.06 6.73
N ILE A 11 9.10 -0.17 5.42
CA ILE A 11 8.29 0.46 4.38
C ILE A 11 6.84 0.02 4.49
N LYS A 12 6.62 -1.29 4.61
CA LYS A 12 5.28 -1.87 4.75
C LYS A 12 4.55 -1.29 5.96
N ILE A 13 5.17 -1.34 7.15
CA ILE A 13 4.59 -0.84 8.39
C ILE A 13 4.23 0.64 8.26
N PHE A 14 5.14 1.46 7.74
CA PHE A 14 4.90 2.89 7.63
C PHE A 14 3.69 3.20 6.72
N ILE A 15 3.58 2.50 5.58
CA ILE A 15 2.45 2.69 4.67
C ILE A 15 1.15 2.16 5.29
N GLU A 16 1.18 1.00 5.96
CA GLU A 16 0.02 0.44 6.65
C GLU A 16 -0.52 1.40 7.71
N SER A 17 0.37 1.94 8.56
CA SER A 17 0.00 2.96 9.56
C SER A 17 -0.67 4.16 8.91
N LYS A 18 -0.13 4.68 7.79
CA LYS A 18 -0.73 5.82 7.09
C LYS A 18 -2.09 5.50 6.49
N LEU A 19 -2.26 4.33 5.88
CA LEU A 19 -3.53 3.91 5.29
C LEU A 19 -4.62 3.76 6.36
N VAL A 20 -4.28 3.24 7.54
CA VAL A 20 -5.21 3.14 8.67
C VAL A 20 -5.54 4.53 9.23
N GLU A 21 -4.53 5.33 9.57
CA GLU A 21 -4.70 6.62 10.24
C GLU A 21 -5.37 7.68 9.36
N CYS A 22 -4.95 7.79 8.10
CA CYS A 22 -5.31 8.90 7.21
C CYS A 22 -6.40 8.53 6.22
N ASP A 23 -6.48 7.25 5.84
CA ASP A 23 -7.41 6.77 4.84
C ASP A 23 -8.42 5.77 5.41
N GLY A 24 -8.46 5.45 6.70
CA GLY A 24 -9.52 4.59 7.26
C GLY A 24 -9.56 3.18 6.69
N PHE A 25 -8.40 2.64 6.27
CA PHE A 25 -8.27 1.21 6.02
C PHE A 25 -8.42 0.43 7.33
N THR A 26 -8.89 -0.81 7.22
CA THR A 26 -9.02 -1.75 8.34
C THR A 26 -8.12 -2.96 8.10
N LEU A 27 -7.41 -3.41 9.14
CA LEU A 27 -6.60 -4.62 9.08
C LEU A 27 -7.49 -5.87 9.15
N VAL A 28 -7.40 -6.71 8.13
CA VAL A 28 -8.11 -7.99 8.02
C VAL A 28 -7.08 -9.10 7.84
N GLY A 29 -6.68 -9.73 8.94
CA GLY A 29 -5.63 -10.74 8.94
C GLY A 29 -4.28 -10.14 8.52
N SER A 30 -3.81 -10.49 7.33
CA SER A 30 -2.49 -10.09 6.81
C SER A 30 -2.51 -8.97 5.78
N TYR A 31 -3.67 -8.38 5.52
CA TYR A 31 -3.85 -7.31 4.53
C TYR A 31 -4.74 -6.20 5.08
N LEU A 32 -4.66 -5.02 4.46
CA LEU A 32 -5.55 -3.91 4.79
C LEU A 32 -6.66 -3.82 3.75
N GLU A 33 -7.91 -3.69 4.20
CA GLU A 33 -9.08 -3.55 3.34
C GLU A 33 -9.72 -2.18 3.52
N LYS A 34 -10.29 -1.66 2.43
CA LYS A 34 -11.21 -0.52 2.51
C LYS A 34 -12.33 -0.64 1.50
N SER A 35 -13.55 -0.32 1.95
CA SER A 35 -14.73 -0.20 1.11
C SER A 35 -14.96 1.25 0.69
N PHE A 36 -15.28 1.45 -0.59
CA PHE A 36 -15.58 2.73 -1.22
C PHE A 36 -16.88 2.59 -2.04
N ASN A 37 -18.02 3.09 -1.55
CA ASN A 37 -19.30 3.04 -2.29
C ASN A 37 -19.62 1.62 -2.86
N GLY A 38 -19.33 0.55 -2.11
CA GLY A 38 -19.52 -0.84 -2.56
C GLY A 38 -18.37 -1.42 -3.41
N TYR A 39 -17.30 -0.65 -3.63
CA TYR A 39 -16.06 -1.07 -4.26
C TYR A 39 -15.01 -1.41 -3.19
N ILE A 40 -14.56 -2.65 -3.12
CA ILE A 40 -13.58 -3.10 -2.12
C ILE A 40 -12.18 -3.10 -2.73
N VAL A 41 -11.25 -2.42 -2.06
CA VAL A 41 -9.82 -2.46 -2.38
C VAL A 41 -9.02 -3.02 -1.23
N VAL A 42 -7.92 -3.67 -1.58
CA VAL A 42 -7.00 -4.33 -0.66
C VAL A 42 -5.60 -3.80 -0.88
N PHE A 43 -4.94 -3.40 0.21
CA PHE A 43 -3.49 -3.23 0.23
C PHE A 43 -2.83 -4.51 0.71
N LYS A 44 -1.86 -5.00 -0.06
CA LYS A 44 -1.08 -6.21 0.24
C LYS A 44 0.38 -6.04 -0.13
N ALA A 45 1.24 -6.76 0.56
CA ALA A 45 2.66 -6.88 0.23
C ALA A 45 2.95 -8.33 -0.18
N GLU A 46 3.39 -8.54 -1.42
CA GLU A 46 3.75 -9.87 -1.94
C GLU A 46 4.92 -9.77 -2.93
N ASN A 47 5.81 -10.76 -2.95
CA ASN A 47 6.91 -10.85 -3.91
C ASN A 47 7.74 -9.56 -4.05
N ARG A 48 8.07 -8.91 -2.92
CA ARG A 48 8.76 -7.60 -2.87
C ARG A 48 8.03 -6.49 -3.65
N GLN A 49 6.70 -6.53 -3.63
CA GLN A 49 5.86 -5.48 -4.18
C GLN A 49 4.81 -5.06 -3.16
N LEU A 50 4.51 -3.77 -3.17
CA LEU A 50 3.32 -3.23 -2.52
C LEU A 50 2.25 -3.08 -3.57
N LEU A 51 1.08 -3.63 -3.30
CA LEU A 51 -0.02 -3.70 -4.23
C LEU A 51 -1.25 -3.04 -3.64
N LEU A 52 -1.90 -2.24 -4.48
CA LEU A 52 -3.28 -1.84 -4.29
C LEU A 52 -4.13 -2.62 -5.29
N HIS A 53 -4.96 -3.51 -4.80
CA HIS A 53 -5.75 -4.47 -5.58
C HIS A 53 -7.24 -4.14 -5.47
N SER A 54 -7.95 -4.25 -6.59
CA SER A 54 -9.41 -4.19 -6.62
C SER A 54 -9.99 -5.59 -6.62
N ILE A 55 -10.80 -5.90 -5.60
CA ILE A 55 -11.49 -7.19 -5.54
C ILE A 55 -12.54 -7.27 -6.65
N LYS A 56 -13.31 -6.19 -6.87
CA LYS A 56 -14.41 -6.16 -7.84
C LYS A 56 -13.92 -6.42 -9.26
N ASP A 57 -12.80 -5.80 -9.64
CA ASP A 57 -12.24 -5.91 -10.99
C ASP A 57 -11.21 -7.04 -11.11
N ASN A 58 -10.91 -7.74 -10.00
CA ASN A 58 -9.86 -8.74 -9.87
C ASN A 58 -8.53 -8.31 -10.52
N LYS A 59 -8.11 -7.07 -10.26
CA LYS A 59 -6.90 -6.49 -10.89
C LYS A 59 -6.11 -5.63 -9.92
N ASN A 60 -4.81 -5.57 -10.14
CA ASN A 60 -3.94 -4.63 -9.46
C ASN A 60 -4.17 -3.23 -10.04
N LEU A 61 -4.66 -2.32 -9.21
CA LEU A 61 -4.83 -0.91 -9.55
C LEU A 61 -3.47 -0.22 -9.58
N LYS A 62 -2.59 -0.58 -8.64
CA LYS A 62 -1.22 -0.10 -8.59
C LYS A 62 -0.28 -1.14 -7.99
N SER A 63 0.94 -1.19 -8.49
CA SER A 63 2.04 -1.96 -7.94
C SER A 63 3.27 -1.07 -7.81
N ILE A 64 4.00 -1.24 -6.71
CA ILE A 64 5.27 -0.56 -6.44
C ILE A 64 6.29 -1.62 -6.04
N ASN A 65 7.36 -1.75 -6.82
CA ASN A 65 8.45 -2.65 -6.51
C ASN A 65 9.26 -2.12 -5.33
N LEU A 66 9.54 -2.97 -4.35
CA LEU A 66 10.48 -2.71 -3.27
C LEU A 66 11.91 -2.85 -3.82
N VAL A 67 12.64 -1.75 -3.75
CA VAL A 67 14.02 -1.66 -4.25
C VAL A 67 15.01 -1.71 -3.11
N ASP A 68 16.19 -2.27 -3.36
CA ASP A 68 17.25 -2.24 -2.37
C ASP A 68 17.69 -0.79 -2.14
N MET A 69 17.64 -0.36 -0.89
CA MET A 69 17.98 0.99 -0.50
C MET A 69 18.71 1.02 0.83
N LYS A 70 19.35 2.14 1.14
CA LYS A 70 19.89 2.36 2.48
C LYS A 70 18.73 2.55 3.46
N ALA A 71 18.89 2.07 4.69
CA ALA A 71 17.88 2.21 5.75
C ALA A 71 17.38 3.66 5.90
N CYS A 72 18.27 4.65 5.79
CA CYS A 72 17.92 6.07 5.87
C CYS A 72 16.95 6.56 4.78
N LYS A 73 16.78 5.83 3.67
CA LYS A 73 15.87 6.19 2.57
C LYS A 73 14.51 5.51 2.65
N CYS A 74 14.31 4.56 3.57
CA CYS A 74 13.07 3.78 3.65
C CYS A 74 11.86 4.66 3.92
N ILE A 75 11.97 5.61 4.85
CA ILE A 75 10.86 6.51 5.19
C ILE A 75 10.49 7.40 4.00
N GLU A 76 11.47 7.97 3.30
CA GLU A 76 11.23 8.79 2.10
C GLU A 76 10.52 7.97 1.01
N PHE A 77 10.98 6.73 0.77
CA PHE A 77 10.35 5.81 -0.18
C PHE A 77 8.92 5.46 0.22
N SER A 78 8.68 5.23 1.51
CA SER A 78 7.36 4.91 2.06
C SER A 78 6.37 6.05 1.83
N ILE A 79 6.79 7.29 2.10
CA ILE A 79 5.97 8.48 1.88
C ILE A 79 5.60 8.62 0.39
N LYS A 80 6.58 8.47 -0.51
CA LYS A 80 6.32 8.51 -1.97
C LYS A 80 5.33 7.43 -2.39
N SER A 81 5.53 6.21 -1.90
CA SER A 81 4.68 5.06 -2.23
C SER A 81 3.25 5.24 -1.73
N TYR A 82 3.08 5.72 -0.50
CA TYR A 82 1.78 6.07 0.05
C TYR A 82 1.07 7.15 -0.78
N ASN A 83 1.77 8.22 -1.18
CA ASN A 83 1.18 9.27 -2.01
C ASN A 83 0.69 8.75 -3.36
N ILE A 84 1.43 7.82 -3.98
CA ILE A 84 1.02 7.17 -5.22
C ILE A 84 -0.27 6.37 -5.03
N PHE A 85 -0.40 5.61 -3.92
CA PHE A 85 -1.65 4.91 -3.64
C PHE A 85 -2.81 5.87 -3.38
N LYS A 86 -2.57 6.97 -2.65
CA LYS A 86 -3.57 7.99 -2.36
C LYS A 86 -4.10 8.67 -3.64
N GLU A 87 -3.22 8.95 -4.60
CA GLU A 87 -3.60 9.48 -5.91
C GLU A 87 -4.49 8.49 -6.66
N CYS A 88 -4.08 7.23 -6.75
CA CYS A 88 -4.86 6.15 -7.37
C CYS A 88 -6.26 5.98 -6.74
N LEU A 89 -6.35 6.00 -5.40
CA LEU A 89 -7.62 5.93 -4.68
C LEU A 89 -8.52 7.14 -4.97
N SER A 90 -7.94 8.32 -5.16
CA SER A 90 -8.68 9.55 -5.46
C SER A 90 -9.26 9.54 -6.88
N GLU A 91 -8.59 8.91 -7.84
CA GLU A 91 -9.11 8.72 -9.19
C GLU A 91 -10.30 7.76 -9.22
N ILE A 92 -10.26 6.68 -8.44
CA ILE A 92 -11.36 5.71 -8.33
C ILE A 92 -12.62 6.40 -7.80
N LYS A 93 -12.49 7.26 -6.77
CA LYS A 93 -13.61 8.03 -6.21
C LYS A 93 -14.25 9.03 -7.17
N LYS A 94 -13.54 9.49 -8.19
CA LYS A 94 -14.09 10.46 -9.17
C LYS A 94 -14.91 9.78 -10.26
N ASN A 95 -14.64 8.51 -10.53
CA ASN A 95 -15.24 7.75 -11.61
C ASN A 95 -16.44 6.88 -11.17
N HIS A 96 -16.81 6.94 -9.89
CA HIS A 96 -17.89 6.16 -9.25
C HIS A 96 -18.67 7.03 -8.27
#